data_AF-A0A7S3AR76-F1
#
_entry.id   AF-A0A7S3AR76-F1
#
_cell.length_a   1.000
_cell.length_b   1.000
_cell.length_c   1.000
_cell.angle_alpha   90.00
_cell.angle_beta   90.00
_cell.angle_gamma   90.00
#
_symmetry.space_group_name_H-M   'P 1'
#
loop_
_entity.id
_entity.type
_entity.pdbx_description
1 polymer ?
#
loop_
_entity_poly.entity_id
_entity_poly.type
_entity_poly.pdbx_seq_one_letter_code
_entity_poly.pdbx_strand_id
1 'polypeptide(L)'
;ADGTPNPLTGDPITGPFYLPNTTWDSTFGKLASAYEECRAECCGIYLCLEPSVLRVFGHEVNAAEDSPNICPDICPDIPYINWLLMARAGLTALEFFTPSTSSWRQAHMHARYVILRVMLEAGGGLV
;
A
#
# COMPACT_ATOMS: atom_id res chain seq x y z
N ALA A 1 19.16 -29.12 -6.05
CA ALA A 1 19.28 -28.00 -5.10
C ALA A 1 18.28 -26.99 -5.60
N ASP A 2 17.10 -27.04 -5.01
CA ASP A 2 15.91 -26.44 -5.59
C ASP A 2 15.98 -24.96 -5.20
N GLY A 3 16.15 -24.08 -6.20
CA GLY A 3 16.36 -22.66 -5.97
C GLY A 3 15.22 -22.00 -5.19
N THR A 4 15.43 -20.80 -4.67
CA THR A 4 14.38 -20.03 -3.98
C THR A 4 13.15 -19.88 -4.89
N PRO A 5 11.96 -20.34 -4.48
CA PRO A 5 10.75 -20.21 -5.29
C PRO A 5 10.21 -18.77 -5.26
N ASN A 6 9.69 -18.31 -6.38
CA ASN A 6 8.97 -17.03 -6.48
C ASN A 6 7.61 -17.15 -5.75
N PRO A 7 7.29 -16.31 -4.75
CA PRO A 7 6.02 -16.40 -4.03
C PRO A 7 4.78 -16.11 -4.88
N LEU A 8 4.92 -15.49 -6.06
CA LEU A 8 3.80 -15.21 -6.97
C LEU A 8 3.52 -16.35 -7.96
N THR A 9 4.54 -17.07 -8.41
CA THR A 9 4.40 -18.10 -9.47
C THR A 9 4.74 -19.52 -9.00
N GLY A 10 5.49 -19.66 -7.91
CA GLY A 10 6.03 -20.92 -7.41
C GLY A 10 7.30 -21.39 -8.14
N ASP A 11 7.64 -20.80 -9.28
CA ASP A 11 8.80 -21.19 -10.09
C ASP A 11 10.12 -20.78 -9.44
N PRO A 12 11.24 -21.48 -9.71
CA PRO A 12 12.56 -21.03 -9.29
C PRO A 12 12.89 -19.64 -9.83
N ILE A 13 13.49 -18.78 -9.00
CA ILE A 13 13.92 -17.46 -9.45
C ILE A 13 15.13 -17.60 -10.39
N THR A 14 14.92 -17.33 -11.68
CA THR A 14 15.97 -17.39 -12.73
C THR A 14 16.47 -16.02 -13.19
N GLY A 15 15.96 -14.93 -12.62
CA GLY A 15 16.29 -13.56 -13.01
C GLY A 15 15.28 -12.93 -14.00
N PRO A 16 15.56 -11.72 -14.51
CA PRO A 16 16.81 -10.98 -14.36
C PRO A 16 17.06 -10.46 -12.93
N PHE A 17 18.33 -10.39 -12.55
CA PHE A 17 18.79 -9.80 -11.29
C PHE A 17 19.49 -8.47 -11.56
N TYR A 18 19.72 -7.67 -10.51
CA TYR A 18 20.55 -6.47 -10.61
C TYR A 18 21.96 -6.83 -11.09
N LEU A 19 22.43 -6.12 -12.12
CA LEU A 19 23.79 -6.20 -12.61
C LEU A 19 24.72 -5.33 -11.74
N PRO A 20 26.05 -5.56 -11.78
CA PRO A 20 26.99 -4.67 -11.12
C PRO A 20 26.75 -3.20 -11.48
N ASN A 21 26.80 -2.33 -10.47
CA ASN A 21 26.55 -0.88 -10.57
C ASN A 21 25.12 -0.46 -10.96
N THR A 22 24.16 -1.39 -11.03
CA THR A 22 22.75 -1.02 -11.16
C THR A 22 22.11 -0.79 -9.79
N THR A 23 21.29 0.25 -9.71
CA THR A 23 20.46 0.60 -8.56
C THR A 23 18.98 0.49 -8.92
N TRP A 24 18.10 0.48 -7.90
CA TRP A 24 16.65 0.59 -8.07
C TRP A 24 16.27 1.68 -9.07
N ASP A 25 16.77 2.90 -8.87
CA ASP A 25 16.47 4.05 -9.73
C ASP A 25 16.93 3.84 -11.18
N SER A 26 18.12 3.25 -11.38
CA SER A 26 18.63 2.99 -12.73
C SER A 26 17.84 1.91 -13.48
N THR A 27 17.28 0.93 -12.75
CA THR A 27 16.53 -0.19 -13.33
C THR A 27 15.08 0.18 -13.61
N PHE A 28 14.42 0.89 -12.70
CA PHE A 28 13.00 1.24 -12.79
C PHE A 28 12.76 2.63 -13.39
N GLY A 29 13.81 3.44 -13.53
CA GLY A 29 13.79 4.73 -14.21
C GLY A 29 12.71 5.67 -13.66
N LYS A 30 11.86 6.20 -14.55
CA LYS A 30 10.82 7.18 -14.19
C LYS A 30 9.76 6.63 -13.23
N LEU A 31 9.61 5.31 -13.14
CA LEU A 31 8.62 4.66 -12.28
C LEU A 31 9.18 4.38 -10.88
N ALA A 32 10.52 4.38 -10.72
CA ALA A 32 11.21 3.95 -9.52
C ALA A 32 10.61 4.56 -8.24
N SER A 33 10.48 5.89 -8.19
CA SER A 33 9.96 6.57 -7.00
C SER A 33 8.49 6.24 -6.75
N ALA A 34 7.61 6.34 -7.76
CA ALA A 34 6.17 6.09 -7.55
C ALA A 34 5.87 4.63 -7.20
N TYR A 35 6.63 3.68 -7.75
CA TYR A 35 6.47 2.26 -7.43
C TYR A 35 6.89 1.97 -6.00
N GLU A 36 8.03 2.50 -5.57
CA GLU A 36 8.52 2.30 -4.21
C GLU A 36 7.62 2.98 -3.17
N GLU A 37 7.12 4.19 -3.45
CA GLU A 37 6.12 4.84 -2.59
C GLU A 37 4.82 4.03 -2.54
N CYS A 38 4.38 3.44 -3.65
CA CYS A 38 3.21 2.56 -3.66
C CYS A 38 3.42 1.33 -2.78
N ARG A 39 4.61 0.71 -2.83
CA ARG A 39 4.96 -0.42 -1.97
C ARG A 39 4.94 -0.01 -0.49
N ALA A 40 5.54 1.14 -0.16
CA ALA A 40 5.62 1.65 1.21
C ALA A 40 4.24 2.01 1.79
N GLU A 41 3.41 2.73 1.02
CA GLU A 41 2.03 3.08 1.40
C GLU A 41 1.16 1.82 1.58
N CYS A 42 1.29 0.83 0.69
CA CYS A 42 0.64 -0.48 0.83
C CYS A 42 1.03 -1.19 2.14
N CYS A 43 2.31 -1.17 2.51
CA CYS A 43 2.74 -1.71 3.81
C CYS A 43 2.06 -0.98 4.98
N GLY A 44 1.92 0.35 4.90
CA GLY A 44 1.25 1.15 5.92
C GLY A 44 -0.22 0.78 6.11
N ILE A 45 -1.01 0.70 5.04
CA ILE A 45 -2.44 0.34 5.11
C ILE A 45 -2.67 -1.15 5.41
N TYR A 46 -1.70 -2.02 5.11
CA TYR A 46 -1.75 -3.44 5.47
C TYR A 46 -1.46 -3.63 6.97
N LEU A 47 -0.39 -3.01 7.48
CA LEU A 47 0.05 -3.16 8.87
C LEU A 47 -0.77 -2.34 9.87
N CYS A 48 -1.55 -1.34 9.43
CA CYS A 48 -2.45 -0.64 10.36
C CYS A 48 -3.56 -1.52 10.92
N LEU A 49 -3.77 -2.70 10.34
CA LEU A 49 -4.71 -3.73 10.81
C LEU A 49 -4.13 -4.60 11.94
N GLU A 50 -2.82 -4.48 12.23
CA GLU A 50 -2.13 -5.31 13.21
C GLU A 50 -2.24 -4.68 14.62
N PRO A 51 -2.91 -5.34 15.60
CA PRO A 51 -3.07 -4.82 16.95
C PRO A 51 -1.75 -4.46 17.64
N SER A 52 -0.70 -5.26 17.42
CA SER A 52 0.61 -5.00 18.01
C SER A 52 1.26 -3.73 17.47
N VAL A 53 1.00 -3.36 16.21
CA VAL A 53 1.44 -2.08 15.64
C VAL A 53 0.68 -0.93 16.29
N LEU A 54 -0.65 -1.00 16.36
CA LEU A 54 -1.47 0.07 16.99
C LEU A 54 -1.10 0.31 18.45
N ARG A 55 -0.77 -0.77 19.18
CA ARG A 55 -0.26 -0.73 20.55
C ARG A 55 1.03 0.07 20.70
N VAL A 56 1.97 -0.04 19.76
CA VAL A 56 3.21 0.76 19.77
C VAL A 56 2.90 2.26 19.73
N PHE A 57 1.80 2.66 19.08
CA PHE A 57 1.33 4.05 18.99
C PHE A 57 0.35 4.44 20.12
N GLY A 58 0.13 3.58 21.11
CA GLY A 58 -0.75 3.86 22.26
C GLY A 58 -2.24 3.70 21.98
N HIS A 59 -2.62 2.94 20.95
CA HIS A 59 -4.01 2.68 20.58
C HIS A 59 -4.41 1.23 20.89
N GLU A 60 -4.36 0.86 22.18
CA GLU A 60 -4.93 -0.40 22.66
C GLU A 60 -6.44 -0.26 22.87
N VAL A 61 -7.22 -1.29 22.53
CA VAL A 61 -8.65 -1.36 22.86
C VAL A 61 -8.85 -2.29 24.03
N ASN A 62 -9.61 -1.82 25.02
CA ASN A 62 -10.13 -2.66 26.08
C ASN A 62 -11.49 -3.19 25.64
N ALA A 63 -11.50 -4.40 25.07
CA ALA A 63 -12.71 -5.11 24.62
C ALA A 63 -13.88 -5.09 25.62
N ALA A 64 -13.58 -5.03 26.91
CA ALA A 64 -14.54 -5.06 28.00
C ALA A 64 -15.23 -3.71 28.30
N GLU A 65 -14.63 -2.58 27.91
CA GLU A 65 -15.13 -1.23 28.27
C GLU A 65 -15.75 -0.48 27.08
N ASP A 66 -15.28 -0.73 25.85
CA ASP A 66 -15.57 0.18 24.73
C ASP A 66 -16.71 -0.25 23.78
N SER A 67 -17.01 -1.55 23.63
CA SER A 67 -18.23 -2.03 22.93
C SER A 67 -18.36 -3.56 22.96
N PRO A 68 -19.45 -4.14 23.49
CA PRO A 68 -19.66 -5.59 23.54
C PRO A 68 -19.89 -6.25 22.15
N ASN A 69 -19.96 -5.45 21.08
CA ASN A 69 -20.21 -5.92 19.70
C ASN A 69 -19.03 -5.69 18.75
N ILE A 70 -17.86 -5.27 19.26
CA ILE A 70 -16.66 -5.02 18.45
C ILE A 70 -15.62 -6.08 18.77
N CYS A 71 -14.86 -6.51 17.75
CA CYS A 71 -13.76 -7.45 17.91
C CYS A 71 -12.80 -6.92 19.00
N PRO A 72 -12.44 -7.75 20.01
CA PRO A 72 -11.70 -7.35 21.21
C PRO A 72 -10.37 -6.59 21.01
N ASP A 73 -9.78 -6.66 19.82
CA ASP A 73 -8.34 -6.43 19.68
C ASP A 73 -7.96 -5.21 18.82
N ILE A 74 -8.91 -4.45 18.24
CA ILE A 74 -8.61 -3.32 17.33
C ILE A 74 -9.51 -2.12 17.58
N CYS A 75 -8.93 -0.91 17.66
CA CYS A 75 -9.68 0.35 17.58
C CYS A 75 -10.10 0.53 16.12
N PRO A 76 -11.39 0.33 15.77
CA PRO A 76 -11.79 0.21 14.36
C PRO A 76 -11.63 1.53 13.60
N ASP A 77 -11.64 2.67 14.31
CA ASP A 77 -11.60 3.99 13.71
C ASP A 77 -10.27 4.26 13.00
N ILE A 78 -9.14 3.81 13.56
CA ILE A 78 -7.83 4.12 12.99
C ILE A 78 -7.64 3.42 11.63
N PRO A 79 -7.82 2.09 11.51
CA PRO A 79 -7.80 1.45 10.21
C PRO A 79 -8.83 2.05 9.25
N TYR A 80 -10.07 2.26 9.70
CA TYR A 80 -11.13 2.81 8.86
C TYR A 80 -10.74 4.18 8.27
N ILE A 81 -10.33 5.12 9.11
CA ILE A 81 -9.93 6.46 8.68
C ILE A 81 -8.66 6.40 7.83
N ASN A 82 -7.69 5.55 8.14
CA ASN A 82 -6.47 5.41 7.34
C ASN A 82 -6.78 4.95 5.91
N TRP A 83 -7.63 3.93 5.77
CA TRP A 83 -8.08 3.43 4.46
C TRP A 83 -8.94 4.47 3.71
N LEU A 84 -9.84 5.18 4.41
CA LEU A 84 -10.63 6.24 3.81
C LEU A 84 -9.76 7.41 3.31
N LEU A 85 -8.75 7.80 4.09
CA LEU A 85 -7.80 8.84 3.69
C LEU A 85 -6.99 8.41 2.47
N MET A 86 -6.61 7.13 2.36
CA MET A 86 -5.96 6.57 1.18
C MET A 86 -6.85 6.69 -0.07
N ALA A 87 -8.12 6.26 0.02
CA ALA A 87 -9.07 6.36 -1.08
C ALA A 87 -9.30 7.82 -1.51
N ARG A 88 -9.52 8.72 -0.54
CA ARG A 88 -9.66 10.16 -0.80
C ARG A 88 -8.40 10.73 -1.47
N ALA A 89 -7.22 10.36 -0.97
CA ALA A 89 -5.97 10.85 -1.51
C ALA A 89 -5.77 10.38 -2.96
N GLY A 90 -6.11 9.11 -3.26
CA GLY A 90 -6.10 8.58 -4.62
C GLY A 90 -7.04 9.32 -5.58
N LEU A 91 -8.19 9.80 -5.13
CA LEU A 91 -9.07 10.64 -5.94
C LEU A 91 -8.45 12.03 -6.17
N THR A 92 -8.00 12.68 -5.11
CA THR A 92 -7.35 14.01 -5.20
C THR A 92 -6.03 13.98 -5.98
N ALA A 93 -5.42 12.81 -6.14
CA ALA A 93 -4.20 12.62 -6.92
C ALA A 93 -4.36 13.05 -8.37
N LEU A 94 -5.57 13.01 -8.93
CA LEU A 94 -5.85 13.45 -10.30
C LEU A 94 -5.42 14.91 -10.56
N GLU A 95 -5.34 15.75 -9.52
CA GLU A 95 -4.76 17.10 -9.62
C GLU A 95 -3.31 17.08 -10.14
N PHE A 96 -2.56 16.03 -9.83
CA PHE A 96 -1.15 15.85 -10.17
C PHE A 96 -0.92 15.05 -11.46
N PHE A 97 -1.99 14.60 -12.12
CA PHE A 97 -1.91 14.00 -13.44
C PHE A 97 -2.02 15.08 -14.52
N THR A 98 -1.19 15.01 -15.56
CA THR A 98 -1.31 15.88 -16.74
C THR A 98 -1.92 15.08 -17.89
N PRO A 99 -3.17 15.33 -18.31
CA PRO A 99 -3.80 14.58 -19.39
C PRO A 99 -3.08 14.70 -20.74
N SER A 100 -2.62 15.91 -21.10
CA SER A 100 -1.98 16.17 -22.40
C SER A 100 -0.68 15.39 -22.61
N THR A 101 0.06 15.10 -21.54
CA THR A 101 1.31 14.33 -21.57
C THR A 101 1.17 12.93 -20.98
N SER A 102 -0.03 12.57 -20.50
CA SER A 102 -0.31 11.32 -19.78
C SER A 102 0.72 11.01 -18.69
N SER A 103 1.13 12.04 -17.94
CA SER A 103 2.24 11.94 -16.99
C SER A 103 1.85 12.41 -15.60
N TRP A 104 2.34 11.71 -14.59
CA TRP A 104 2.22 12.10 -13.19
C TRP A 104 3.34 13.04 -12.77
N ARG A 105 3.01 14.06 -11.97
CA ARG A 105 3.95 15.09 -11.51
C ARG A 105 4.38 14.93 -10.04
N GLN A 106 3.77 14.00 -9.30
CA GLN A 106 4.07 13.74 -7.88
C GLN A 106 3.98 12.22 -7.62
N ALA A 107 5.08 11.64 -7.11
CA ALA A 107 5.24 10.19 -6.98
C ALA A 107 4.24 9.53 -5.99
N HIS A 108 4.07 10.09 -4.80
CA HIS A 108 3.13 9.61 -3.77
C HIS A 108 1.67 9.69 -4.24
N MET A 109 1.28 10.74 -4.95
CA MET A 109 -0.08 10.89 -5.48
C MET A 109 -0.32 9.89 -6.61
N HIS A 110 0.68 9.66 -7.48
CA HIS A 110 0.61 8.57 -8.45
C HIS A 110 0.42 7.21 -7.75
N ALA A 111 1.21 6.92 -6.71
CA ALA A 111 1.08 5.72 -5.89
C ALA A 111 -0.33 5.56 -5.28
N ARG A 112 -0.84 6.61 -4.63
CA ARG A 112 -2.18 6.61 -3.99
C ARG A 112 -3.30 6.44 -5.01
N TYR A 113 -3.15 6.99 -6.22
CA TYR A 113 -4.09 6.72 -7.31
C TYR A 113 -4.06 5.25 -7.72
N VAL A 114 -2.88 4.65 -7.88
CA VAL A 114 -2.74 3.21 -8.17
C VAL A 114 -3.41 2.38 -7.09
N ILE A 115 -3.19 2.69 -5.81
CA ILE A 115 -3.84 2.00 -4.67
C ILE A 115 -5.36 2.13 -4.75
N LEU A 116 -5.90 3.34 -4.99
CA LEU A 116 -7.34 3.52 -5.18
C LEU A 116 -7.89 2.68 -6.34
N ARG A 117 -7.15 2.57 -7.46
CA ARG A 117 -7.57 1.74 -8.58
C ARG A 117 -7.64 0.25 -8.22
N VAL A 118 -6.70 -0.24 -7.41
CA VAL A 118 -6.73 -1.61 -6.87
C VAL A 118 -7.91 -1.81 -5.91
N MET A 119 -8.21 -0.83 -5.05
CA MET A 119 -9.36 -0.88 -4.15
C MET A 119 -10.69 -0.94 -4.91
N LEU A 120 -10.82 -0.18 -6.00
CA LEU A 120 -11.98 -0.23 -6.89
C LEU A 120 -12.08 -1.58 -7.64
N GLU A 121 -10.95 -2.12 -8.08
CA GLU A 121 -10.90 -3.42 -8.78
C GLU A 121 -11.29 -4.60 -7.89
N ALA A 122 -11.02 -4.51 -6.57
CA ALA A 122 -11.49 -5.50 -5.60
C ALA A 122 -13.02 -5.63 -5.58
N GLY A 123 -13.75 -4.59 -6.00
CA GLY A 123 -15.20 -4.63 -6.14
C GLY A 123 -15.95 -4.75 -4.81
N GLY A 124 -17.11 -5.41 -4.83
CA GLY A 124 -17.90 -5.68 -3.62
C GLY A 124 -18.52 -4.46 -2.92
N GLY A 125 -18.43 -3.27 -3.52
CA GLY A 125 -18.84 -2.01 -2.88
C GLY A 125 -17.90 -1.60 -1.74
N LEU A 126 -16.63 -1.99 -1.80
CA LEU A 126 -15.62 -1.65 -0.79
C LEU A 126 -15.41 -0.13 -0.66
N VAL A 127 -15.32 0.57 -1.81
CA VAL A 127 -15.11 2.03 -1.91
C VAL A 127 -16.05 2.67 -2.92
#